data_AF-A0A653UU66-F1
#
_entry.id   AF-A0A653UU66-F1
#
_cell.length_a   1.000
_cell.length_b   1.000
_cell.length_c   1.000
_cell.angle_alpha   90.00
_cell.angle_beta   90.00
_cell.angle_gamma   90.00
#
_symmetry.space_group_name_H-M   'P 1'
#
loop_
_entity.id
_entity.type
_entity.pdbx_description
1 polymer ?
#
loop_
_entity_poly.entity_id
_entity_poly.type
_entity_poly.pdbx_seq_one_letter_code
_entity_poly.pdbx_strand_id
1 'polypeptide(L)'
;MDSPAPVRILTVCTGNICRSPVAERLLQAGLNQVVPGGFEVRSAGTRAMVGDPIQPISADIIRTFGGDPEHFAARQLTPKILRGVDLVLTMTSGHRGEVLQLDASLLKRTFTIREFARMLDVLDRRAGAEGVAPEGTYDGGDPLAANLAIWRGLPARAAAVRHLSLPADSAENDIIDPYRRSPEVYRQMEDELAPAIVSILRHARLKAPVRGTGAATP
;
A
#
# COMPACT_ATOMS: atom_id res chain seq x y z
N MET A 1 10.59 -26.61 5.00
CA MET A 1 11.04 -25.39 4.32
C MET A 1 10.13 -24.28 4.81
N ASP A 2 10.66 -23.36 5.61
CA ASP A 2 9.86 -22.26 6.16
C ASP A 2 9.40 -21.35 5.02
N SER A 3 8.10 -21.08 4.93
CA SER A 3 7.58 -20.11 3.96
C SER A 3 8.20 -18.74 4.24
N PRO A 4 8.60 -17.99 3.20
CA PRO A 4 9.19 -16.67 3.40
C PRO A 4 8.20 -15.75 4.11
N ALA A 5 8.69 -14.96 5.07
CA ALA A 5 7.84 -14.03 5.81
C ALA A 5 7.18 -13.02 4.84
N PRO A 6 5.92 -12.62 5.07
CA PRO A 6 5.23 -11.67 4.20
C PRO A 6 5.86 -10.28 4.27
N VAL A 7 5.65 -9.49 3.22
CA VAL A 7 5.96 -8.05 3.19
C VAL A 7 4.92 -7.31 4.02
N ARG A 8 5.40 -6.49 4.96
CA ARG A 8 4.52 -5.77 5.90
C ARG A 8 4.30 -4.33 5.43
N ILE A 9 3.04 -4.00 5.14
CA ILE A 9 2.59 -2.67 4.72
C ILE A 9 1.71 -2.07 5.83
N LEU A 10 2.03 -0.84 6.25
CA LEU A 10 1.23 -0.11 7.23
C LEU A 10 0.58 1.11 6.58
N THR A 11 -0.76 1.22 6.63
CA THR A 11 -1.48 2.43 6.22
C THR A 11 -1.79 3.32 7.43
N VAL A 12 -1.63 4.64 7.31
CA VAL A 12 -1.76 5.56 8.47
C VAL A 12 -2.64 6.76 8.17
N CYS A 13 -3.64 7.00 9.02
CA CYS A 13 -4.42 8.25 9.05
C CYS A 13 -4.54 8.79 10.48
N THR A 14 -5.46 9.74 10.74
CA THR A 14 -5.68 10.28 12.09
C THR A 14 -6.36 9.26 13.00
N GLY A 15 -7.65 8.97 12.75
CA GLY A 15 -8.52 8.22 13.67
C GLY A 15 -8.50 6.71 13.50
N ASN A 16 -7.89 6.20 12.43
CA ASN A 16 -7.91 4.79 12.02
C ASN A 16 -9.31 4.19 11.80
N ILE A 17 -10.30 4.98 11.37
CA ILE A 17 -11.66 4.48 11.12
C ILE A 17 -12.23 4.81 9.73
N CYS A 18 -11.60 5.70 8.96
CA CYS A 18 -12.05 6.08 7.60
C CYS A 18 -11.03 5.69 6.53
N ARG A 19 -10.02 6.55 6.32
CA ARG A 19 -9.07 6.48 5.19
C ARG A 19 -8.12 5.28 5.26
N SER A 20 -7.39 5.12 6.36
CA SER A 20 -6.39 4.03 6.47
C SER A 20 -7.01 2.63 6.50
N PRO A 21 -8.19 2.39 7.10
CA PRO A 21 -8.87 1.10 6.98
C PRO A 21 -9.32 0.78 5.55
N VAL A 22 -9.82 1.76 4.79
CA VAL A 22 -10.15 1.56 3.36
C VAL A 22 -8.91 1.13 2.59
N ALA A 23 -7.80 1.84 2.76
CA ALA A 23 -6.53 1.46 2.12
C ALA A 23 -6.06 0.07 2.56
N GLU A 24 -6.15 -0.29 3.85
CA GLU A 24 -5.76 -1.61 4.36
C GLU A 24 -6.55 -2.73 3.68
N ARG A 25 -7.89 -2.66 3.73
CA ARG A 25 -8.74 -3.76 3.28
C ARG A 25 -8.65 -3.96 1.78
N LEU A 26 -8.60 -2.88 1.00
CA LEU A 26 -8.53 -2.97 -0.46
C LEU A 26 -7.14 -3.40 -0.95
N LEU A 27 -6.06 -2.90 -0.34
CA LEU A 27 -4.71 -3.37 -0.66
C LEU A 27 -4.54 -4.84 -0.27
N GLN A 28 -4.98 -5.26 0.92
CA GLN A 28 -4.89 -6.65 1.35
C GLN A 28 -5.66 -7.58 0.40
N ALA A 29 -6.90 -7.24 0.05
CA ALA A 29 -7.71 -8.02 -0.86
C ALA A 29 -7.04 -8.13 -2.24
N GLY A 30 -6.62 -6.99 -2.82
CA GLY A 30 -5.99 -6.97 -4.13
C GLY A 30 -4.65 -7.69 -4.18
N LEU A 31 -3.79 -7.50 -3.18
CA LEU A 31 -2.47 -8.14 -3.11
C LEU A 31 -2.59 -9.66 -2.88
N ASN A 32 -3.58 -10.11 -2.10
CA ASN A 32 -3.84 -11.54 -1.92
C ASN A 32 -4.24 -12.24 -3.23
N GLN A 33 -4.92 -11.53 -4.15
CA GLN A 33 -5.23 -12.10 -5.48
C GLN A 33 -3.99 -12.24 -6.37
N VAL A 34 -2.95 -11.44 -6.13
CA VAL A 34 -1.73 -11.43 -6.95
C VAL A 34 -0.67 -12.38 -6.38
N VAL A 35 -0.42 -12.30 -5.08
CA VAL A 35 0.55 -13.13 -4.35
C VAL A 35 -0.07 -13.60 -3.03
N PRO A 36 -0.83 -14.70 -3.04
CA PRO A 36 -1.47 -15.23 -1.85
C PRO A 36 -0.45 -15.48 -0.73
N GLY A 37 -0.70 -14.91 0.46
CA GLY A 37 0.19 -15.04 1.62
C GLY A 37 1.49 -14.23 1.54
N GLY A 38 1.73 -13.48 0.45
CA GLY A 38 2.93 -12.67 0.29
C GLY A 38 2.91 -11.35 1.06
N PHE A 39 1.73 -10.86 1.44
CA PHE A 39 1.56 -9.53 2.02
C PHE A 39 0.72 -9.54 3.28
N GLU A 40 1.17 -8.77 4.27
CA GLU A 40 0.39 -8.39 5.43
C GLU A 40 0.20 -6.88 5.42
N VAL A 41 -1.02 -6.44 5.12
CA VAL A 41 -1.42 -5.04 5.17
C VAL A 41 -2.18 -4.81 6.46
N ARG A 42 -1.79 -3.78 7.21
CA ARG A 42 -2.48 -3.33 8.41
C ARG A 42 -2.60 -1.82 8.41
N SER A 43 -3.49 -1.25 9.22
CA SER A 43 -3.62 0.20 9.39
C SER A 43 -3.38 0.64 10.83
N ALA A 44 -3.09 1.92 11.07
CA ALA A 44 -3.06 2.54 12.39
C ALA A 44 -3.45 4.02 12.30
N GLY A 45 -3.70 4.63 13.47
CA GLY A 45 -4.08 6.03 13.60
C GLY A 45 -3.10 6.83 14.45
N THR A 46 -2.74 8.04 14.04
CA THR A 46 -1.88 8.90 14.87
C THR A 46 -2.59 9.44 16.10
N ARG A 47 -3.92 9.57 16.03
CA ARG A 47 -4.84 9.88 17.13
C ARG A 47 -6.03 8.94 17.01
N ALA A 48 -5.78 7.65 17.20
CA ALA A 48 -6.74 6.60 16.88
C ALA A 48 -7.95 6.61 17.82
N MET A 49 -9.11 6.29 17.26
CA MET A 49 -10.31 5.98 18.05
C MET A 49 -10.24 4.50 18.46
N VAL A 50 -9.36 4.18 19.41
CA VAL A 50 -8.97 2.80 19.72
C VAL A 50 -10.18 1.94 20.08
N GLY A 51 -10.31 0.79 19.41
CA GLY A 51 -11.41 -0.16 19.60
C GLY A 51 -12.62 0.09 18.70
N ASP A 52 -12.74 1.28 18.08
CA ASP A 52 -13.87 1.59 17.23
C ASP A 52 -13.84 0.78 15.92
N PRO A 53 -15.01 0.42 15.37
CA PRO A 53 -15.11 -0.19 14.06
C PRO A 53 -14.83 0.83 12.94
N ILE A 54 -14.73 0.35 11.71
CA ILE A 54 -14.66 1.20 10.52
C ILE A 54 -15.95 2.04 10.45
N GLN A 55 -15.83 3.31 10.07
CA GLN A 55 -17.00 4.17 9.83
C GLN A 55 -17.93 3.54 8.79
N PRO A 56 -19.26 3.57 8.96
CA PRO A 56 -20.20 2.86 8.09
C PRO A 56 -20.01 3.17 6.60
N ILE A 57 -19.87 4.45 6.22
CA ILE A 57 -19.68 4.85 4.82
C ILE A 57 -18.34 4.30 4.28
N SER A 58 -17.29 4.29 5.08
CA SER A 58 -16.00 3.69 4.70
C SER A 58 -16.09 2.16 4.60
N ALA A 59 -16.90 1.50 5.44
CA ALA A 59 -17.17 0.08 5.33
C ALA A 59 -17.94 -0.26 4.03
N ASP A 60 -18.88 0.59 3.63
CA ASP A 60 -19.62 0.43 2.37
C ASP A 60 -18.72 0.61 1.14
N ILE A 61 -17.80 1.58 1.17
CA ILE A 61 -16.74 1.72 0.14
C ILE A 61 -15.93 0.42 0.05
N ILE A 62 -15.48 -0.13 1.19
CA ILE A 62 -14.70 -1.38 1.21
C ILE A 62 -15.48 -2.52 0.56
N ARG A 63 -16.76 -2.71 0.92
CA ARG A 63 -17.61 -3.76 0.33
C ARG A 63 -17.80 -3.57 -1.16
N THR A 64 -18.04 -2.33 -1.60
CA THR A 64 -18.26 -1.97 -3.01
C THR A 64 -17.05 -2.35 -3.88
N PHE A 65 -15.84 -2.16 -3.37
CA PHE A 65 -14.61 -2.54 -4.07
C PHE A 65 -14.11 -3.96 -3.76
N GLY A 66 -14.95 -4.82 -3.18
CA GLY A 66 -14.67 -6.25 -2.97
C GLY A 66 -13.74 -6.56 -1.79
N GLY A 67 -13.57 -5.63 -0.84
CA GLY A 67 -12.90 -5.88 0.43
C GLY A 67 -13.86 -6.31 1.53
N ASP A 68 -13.29 -6.74 2.66
CA ASP A 68 -14.04 -7.14 3.87
C ASP A 68 -13.79 -6.13 5.00
N PRO A 69 -14.83 -5.40 5.47
CA PRO A 69 -14.71 -4.45 6.58
C PRO A 69 -14.79 -5.10 7.97
N GLU A 70 -15.17 -6.39 8.07
CA GLU A 70 -15.47 -7.05 9.34
C GLU A 70 -14.21 -7.32 10.18
N HIS A 71 -14.41 -7.61 11.47
CA HIS A 71 -13.35 -7.92 12.44
C HIS A 71 -12.26 -6.83 12.50
N PHE A 72 -12.68 -5.57 12.40
CA PHE A 72 -11.80 -4.42 12.51
C PHE A 72 -11.91 -3.77 13.89
N ALA A 73 -10.77 -3.36 14.44
CA ALA A 73 -10.70 -2.47 15.58
C ALA A 73 -9.59 -1.45 15.35
N ALA A 74 -9.94 -0.17 15.41
CA ALA A 74 -8.97 0.91 15.28
C ALA A 74 -7.89 0.81 16.37
N ARG A 75 -6.65 1.16 16.00
CA ARG A 75 -5.49 1.05 16.89
C ARG A 75 -4.54 2.24 16.76
N GLN A 76 -3.98 2.62 17.90
CA GLN A 76 -3.04 3.74 18.01
C GLN A 76 -1.70 3.38 17.39
N LEU A 77 -1.19 4.28 16.55
CA LEU A 77 0.16 4.21 16.01
C LEU A 77 1.16 4.33 17.17
N THR A 78 2.08 3.38 17.24
CA THR A 78 3.12 3.32 18.26
C THR A 78 4.44 2.86 17.62
N PRO A 79 5.61 3.16 18.22
CA PRO A 79 6.89 2.63 17.76
C PRO A 79 6.89 1.10 17.65
N LYS A 80 6.16 0.40 18.54
CA LYS A 80 6.02 -1.06 18.51
C LYS A 80 5.37 -1.56 17.22
N ILE A 81 4.36 -0.86 16.69
CA ILE A 81 3.68 -1.21 15.43
C ILE A 81 4.60 -0.97 14.22
N LEU A 82 5.46 0.04 14.29
CA LEU A 82 6.41 0.37 13.22
C LEU A 82 7.54 -0.65 13.07
N ARG A 83 7.81 -1.46 14.10
CA ARG A 83 8.90 -2.46 14.07
C ARG A 83 8.68 -3.51 12.98
N GLY A 84 9.66 -3.61 12.09
CA GLY A 84 9.66 -4.58 11.01
C GLY A 84 8.67 -4.28 9.89
N VAL A 85 8.16 -3.05 9.80
CA VAL A 85 7.37 -2.60 8.65
C VAL A 85 8.31 -2.35 7.47
N ASP A 86 7.96 -2.90 6.31
CA ASP A 86 8.74 -2.74 5.08
C ASP A 86 8.34 -1.45 4.34
N LEU A 87 7.06 -1.06 4.43
CA LEU A 87 6.49 0.12 3.76
C LEU A 87 5.38 0.77 4.60
N VAL A 88 5.44 2.09 4.76
CA VAL A 88 4.39 2.89 5.39
C VAL A 88 3.75 3.83 4.35
N LEU A 89 2.42 3.73 4.21
CA LEU A 89 1.60 4.53 3.30
C LEU A 89 0.68 5.44 4.11
N THR A 90 0.98 6.74 4.13
CA THR A 90 0.21 7.71 4.89
C THR A 90 -0.86 8.38 4.03
N MET A 91 -1.95 8.82 4.68
CA MET A 91 -3.02 9.53 3.98
C MET A 91 -2.72 11.01 3.76
N THR A 92 -1.76 11.57 4.48
CA THR A 92 -1.33 12.97 4.32
C THR A 92 0.16 13.09 4.62
N SER A 93 0.73 14.22 4.22
CA SER A 93 2.10 14.62 4.52
C SER A 93 2.29 14.86 6.02
N GLY A 94 1.26 15.35 6.72
CA GLY A 94 1.25 15.48 8.19
C GLY A 94 1.39 14.14 8.90
N HIS A 95 0.62 13.12 8.48
CA HIS A 95 0.75 11.76 9.01
C HIS A 95 2.14 11.18 8.76
N ARG A 96 2.76 11.48 7.61
CA ARG A 96 4.16 11.10 7.33
C ARG A 96 5.11 11.75 8.33
N GLY A 97 4.92 13.02 8.66
CA GLY A 97 5.67 13.68 9.72
C GLY A 97 5.54 12.97 11.08
N GLU A 98 4.31 12.63 11.48
CA GLU A 98 4.04 11.93 12.75
C GLU A 98 4.68 10.53 12.80
N VAL A 99 4.69 9.78 11.70
CA VAL A 99 5.42 8.50 11.60
C VAL A 99 6.93 8.71 11.81
N LEU A 100 7.52 9.71 11.15
CA LEU A 100 8.96 9.96 11.20
C LEU A 100 9.43 10.55 12.53
N GLN A 101 8.52 11.18 13.29
CA GLN A 101 8.78 11.57 14.67
C GLN A 101 8.88 10.36 15.61
N LEU A 102 8.12 9.29 15.34
CA LEU A 102 8.20 8.05 16.12
C LEU A 102 9.40 7.19 15.73
N ASP A 103 9.75 7.15 14.44
CA ASP A 103 10.91 6.43 13.93
C ASP A 103 11.47 7.07 12.65
N ALA A 104 12.56 7.84 12.80
CA ALA A 104 13.22 8.52 11.69
C ALA A 104 13.91 7.56 10.70
N SER A 105 14.20 6.31 11.10
CA SER A 105 14.83 5.32 10.21
C SER A 105 13.92 4.93 9.03
N LEU A 106 12.61 5.17 9.16
CA LEU A 106 11.61 4.91 8.13
C LEU A 106 11.52 5.98 7.04
N LEU A 107 12.42 6.97 7.02
CA LEU A 107 12.41 8.08 6.04
C LEU A 107 12.33 7.60 4.59
N LYS A 108 13.06 6.52 4.25
CA LYS A 108 13.11 5.91 2.91
C LYS A 108 12.00 4.89 2.66
N ARG A 109 11.16 4.63 3.66
CA ARG A 109 10.07 3.64 3.63
C ARG A 109 8.69 4.25 3.87
N THR A 110 8.60 5.56 4.07
CA THR A 110 7.36 6.27 4.38
C THR A 110 7.03 7.28 3.30
N PHE A 111 5.84 7.15 2.72
CA PHE A 111 5.33 7.95 1.60
C PHE A 111 3.85 8.26 1.84
N THR A 112 3.33 9.33 1.25
CA THR A 112 1.87 9.40 1.09
C THR A 112 1.45 8.38 0.04
N ILE A 113 0.23 7.84 0.15
CA ILE A 113 -0.22 6.79 -0.78
C ILE A 113 -0.28 7.30 -2.24
N ARG A 114 -0.69 8.56 -2.45
CA ARG A 114 -0.73 9.19 -3.79
C ARG A 114 0.66 9.44 -4.34
N GLU A 115 1.60 9.89 -3.50
CA GLU A 115 2.99 10.06 -3.87
C GLU A 115 3.60 8.73 -4.32
N PHE A 116 3.40 7.67 -3.51
CA PHE A 116 3.91 6.33 -3.80
C PHE A 116 3.37 5.80 -5.13
N ALA A 117 2.05 5.89 -5.35
CA ALA A 117 1.43 5.48 -6.62
C ALA A 117 2.06 6.16 -7.84
N ARG A 118 2.26 7.49 -7.81
CA ARG A 118 2.92 8.20 -8.93
C ARG A 118 4.36 7.75 -9.16
N MET A 119 5.11 7.43 -8.09
CA MET A 119 6.45 6.86 -8.24
C MET A 119 6.42 5.48 -8.90
N LEU A 120 5.44 4.63 -8.58
CA LEU A 120 5.27 3.33 -9.23
C LEU A 120 4.94 3.48 -10.72
N ASP A 121 4.08 4.42 -11.09
CA ASP A 121 3.78 4.69 -12.50
C ASP A 121 5.03 5.12 -13.28
N VAL A 122 5.91 5.92 -12.68
CA VAL A 122 7.20 6.30 -13.28
C VAL A 122 8.09 5.06 -13.47
N LEU A 123 8.21 4.21 -12.45
CA LEU A 123 9.02 2.98 -12.52
C LEU A 123 8.49 2.02 -13.60
N ASP A 124 7.17 1.83 -13.67
CA ASP A 124 6.54 0.94 -14.64
C ASP A 124 6.73 1.45 -16.07
N ARG A 125 6.60 2.77 -16.31
CA ARG A 125 6.86 3.35 -17.64
C ARG A 125 8.30 3.17 -18.07
N ARG A 126 9.27 3.37 -17.17
CA ARG A 126 10.70 3.17 -17.48
C ARG A 126 11.01 1.73 -17.79
N ALA A 127 10.53 0.78 -16.98
CA ALA A 127 10.69 -0.64 -17.25
C ALA A 127 10.12 -1.04 -18.62
N GLY A 128 8.95 -0.50 -19.00
CA GLY A 128 8.36 -0.72 -20.32
C GLY A 128 9.16 -0.10 -21.48
N ALA A 129 9.72 1.09 -21.30
CA ALA A 129 10.51 1.79 -22.31
C ALA A 129 11.90 1.16 -22.54
N GLU A 130 12.51 0.62 -21.49
CA GLU A 130 13.83 -0.02 -21.55
C GLU A 130 13.77 -1.46 -22.11
N GLY A 131 12.58 -1.96 -22.48
CA GLY A 131 12.40 -3.32 -22.99
C GLY A 131 12.82 -4.40 -21.98
N VAL A 132 12.94 -4.04 -20.71
CA VAL A 132 13.34 -4.95 -19.64
C VAL A 132 12.17 -5.92 -19.43
N ALA A 133 12.37 -7.17 -19.86
CA ALA A 133 11.46 -8.27 -19.52
C ALA A 133 11.16 -8.21 -18.02
N PRO A 134 9.91 -8.49 -17.57
CA PRO A 134 9.57 -8.41 -16.15
C PRO A 134 10.61 -9.22 -15.36
N GLU A 135 11.41 -8.54 -14.55
CA GLU A 135 12.51 -9.11 -13.75
C GLU A 135 12.03 -10.42 -13.10
N GLY A 136 12.43 -11.55 -13.70
CA GLY A 136 11.79 -12.85 -13.45
C GLY A 136 12.40 -14.01 -14.23
N THR A 137 13.66 -13.90 -14.68
CA THR A 137 14.45 -15.09 -15.04
C THR A 137 14.92 -15.75 -13.76
N TYR A 138 14.16 -16.75 -13.31
CA TYR A 138 14.43 -17.49 -12.09
C TYR A 138 15.47 -18.58 -12.35
N ASP A 139 16.65 -18.42 -11.75
CA ASP A 139 17.61 -19.51 -11.54
C ASP A 139 17.16 -20.33 -10.33
N GLY A 140 16.33 -21.37 -10.55
CA GLY A 140 16.06 -22.47 -9.61
C GLY A 140 15.49 -22.16 -8.20
N GLY A 141 15.28 -20.90 -7.82
CA GLY A 141 14.84 -20.48 -6.48
C GLY A 141 13.32 -20.35 -6.30
N ASP A 142 12.87 -20.17 -5.05
CA ASP A 142 11.47 -19.95 -4.70
C ASP A 142 10.92 -18.65 -5.33
N PRO A 143 9.98 -18.73 -6.30
CA PRO A 143 9.42 -17.55 -6.98
C PRO A 143 8.72 -16.58 -6.02
N LEU A 144 8.16 -17.09 -4.92
CA LEU A 144 7.55 -16.25 -3.89
C LEU A 144 8.63 -15.43 -3.19
N ALA A 145 9.68 -16.08 -2.68
CA ALA A 145 10.78 -15.38 -2.00
C ALA A 145 11.42 -14.29 -2.86
N ALA A 146 11.62 -14.54 -4.15
CA ALA A 146 12.14 -13.57 -5.10
C ALA A 146 11.20 -12.37 -5.31
N ASN A 147 9.89 -12.60 -5.48
CA ASN A 147 8.91 -11.52 -5.57
C ASN A 147 8.88 -10.67 -4.29
N LEU A 148 8.94 -11.29 -3.12
CA LEU A 148 8.97 -10.58 -1.84
C LEU A 148 10.26 -9.76 -1.67
N ALA A 149 11.40 -10.24 -2.18
CA ALA A 149 12.64 -9.46 -2.18
C ALA A 149 12.54 -8.19 -3.04
N ILE A 150 11.88 -8.28 -4.21
CA ILE A 150 11.59 -7.11 -5.06
C ILE A 150 10.77 -6.08 -4.28
N TRP A 151 9.70 -6.52 -3.60
CA TRP A 151 8.84 -5.66 -2.81
C TRP A 151 9.55 -4.99 -1.62
N ARG A 152 10.48 -5.70 -0.95
CA ARG A 152 11.31 -5.11 0.10
C ARG A 152 12.29 -4.05 -0.42
N GLY A 153 12.73 -4.17 -1.67
CA GLY A 153 13.58 -3.18 -2.34
C GLY A 153 12.79 -2.01 -2.95
N LEU A 154 11.48 -2.16 -3.15
CA LEU A 154 10.63 -1.19 -3.83
C LEU A 154 10.64 0.22 -3.19
N PRO A 155 10.57 0.38 -1.86
CA PRO A 155 10.66 1.71 -1.24
C PRO A 155 11.90 2.50 -1.64
N ALA A 156 13.06 1.82 -1.72
CA ALA A 156 14.31 2.46 -2.12
C ALA A 156 14.30 2.87 -3.60
N ARG A 157 13.77 2.01 -4.49
CA ARG A 157 13.60 2.31 -5.92
C ARG A 157 12.64 3.48 -6.15
N ALA A 158 11.51 3.49 -5.43
CA ALA A 158 10.55 4.59 -5.48
C ALA A 158 11.20 5.91 -5.03
N ALA A 159 11.89 5.90 -3.88
CA ALA A 159 12.58 7.09 -3.38
C ALA A 159 13.61 7.66 -4.38
N ALA A 160 14.28 6.80 -5.17
CA ALA A 160 15.25 7.24 -6.18
C ALA A 160 14.60 8.03 -7.35
N VAL A 161 13.33 7.77 -7.66
CA VAL A 161 12.59 8.46 -8.74
C VAL A 161 11.66 9.56 -8.23
N ARG A 162 11.63 9.84 -6.92
CA ARG A 162 10.76 10.85 -6.30
C ARG A 162 10.79 12.22 -6.99
N HIS A 163 11.98 12.65 -7.43
CA HIS A 163 12.17 13.94 -8.12
C HIS A 163 11.45 14.03 -9.48
N LEU A 164 11.01 12.88 -10.03
CA LEU A 164 10.32 12.77 -11.32
C LEU A 164 8.80 12.61 -11.16
N SER A 165 8.31 12.53 -9.91
CA SER A 165 6.91 12.27 -9.57
C SER A 165 6.32 13.36 -8.68
N LEU A 166 6.95 14.54 -8.68
CA LEU A 166 6.49 15.70 -7.92
C LEU A 166 5.14 16.18 -8.47
N PRO A 167 4.13 16.40 -7.61
CA PRO A 167 2.87 17.01 -8.05
C PRO A 167 3.08 18.50 -8.35
N ALA A 168 2.10 19.11 -9.03
CA ALA A 168 2.11 20.56 -9.25
C ALA A 168 1.90 21.30 -7.92
N ASP A 169 0.98 20.82 -7.09
CA ASP A 169 0.80 21.24 -5.71
C ASP A 169 1.08 20.08 -4.74
N SER A 170 1.89 20.34 -3.70
CA SER A 170 2.15 19.41 -2.60
C SER A 170 0.87 18.90 -1.91
N ALA A 171 -0.22 19.68 -1.91
CA ALA A 171 -1.52 19.28 -1.37
C ALA A 171 -2.15 18.11 -2.13
N GLU A 172 -1.78 17.88 -3.40
CA GLU A 172 -2.21 16.72 -4.18
C GLU A 172 -1.65 15.38 -3.65
N ASN A 173 -0.74 15.42 -2.67
CA ASN A 173 -0.29 14.22 -1.97
C ASN A 173 -1.28 13.73 -0.92
N ASP A 174 -2.15 14.61 -0.46
CA ASP A 174 -2.99 14.38 0.69
C ASP A 174 -4.36 13.86 0.26
N ILE A 175 -4.94 13.03 1.12
CA ILE A 175 -6.30 12.48 1.02
C ILE A 175 -7.18 13.25 2.00
N ILE A 176 -8.26 13.83 1.47
CA ILE A 176 -9.22 14.61 2.24
C ILE A 176 -9.79 13.80 3.41
N ASP A 177 -9.92 14.42 4.58
CA ASP A 177 -10.51 13.77 5.76
C ASP A 177 -12.04 13.85 5.73
N PRO A 178 -12.76 12.72 5.60
CA PRO A 178 -14.22 12.74 5.52
C PRO A 178 -14.90 12.65 6.89
N TYR A 179 -14.16 12.48 7.98
CA TYR A 179 -14.76 12.22 9.30
C TYR A 179 -15.68 13.37 9.75
N ARG A 180 -16.93 13.05 10.12
CA ARG A 180 -18.01 14.00 10.45
C ARG A 180 -18.34 15.01 9.34
N ARG A 181 -18.03 14.67 8.08
CA ARG A 181 -18.36 15.46 6.89
C ARG A 181 -19.50 14.81 6.11
N SER A 182 -19.96 15.49 5.07
CA SER A 182 -21.05 15.01 4.22
C SER A 182 -20.62 13.83 3.35
N PRO A 183 -21.57 13.03 2.82
CA PRO A 183 -21.27 11.91 1.92
C PRO A 183 -20.46 12.31 0.67
N GLU A 184 -20.58 13.55 0.20
CA GLU A 184 -19.79 14.10 -0.91
C GLU A 184 -18.29 14.07 -0.59
N VAL A 185 -17.90 14.34 0.65
CA VAL A 185 -16.49 14.31 1.07
C VAL A 185 -15.97 12.87 1.16
N TYR A 186 -16.83 11.90 1.47
CA TYR A 186 -16.47 10.49 1.37
C TYR A 186 -16.24 10.05 -0.08
N ARG A 187 -17.07 10.52 -1.02
CA ARG A 187 -16.85 10.30 -2.46
C ARG A 187 -15.55 10.94 -2.93
N GLN A 188 -15.26 12.16 -2.49
CA GLN A 188 -13.98 12.80 -2.80
C GLN A 188 -12.79 12.00 -2.24
N MET A 189 -12.88 11.51 -0.99
CA MET A 189 -11.87 10.62 -0.42
C MET A 189 -11.65 9.37 -1.28
N GLU A 190 -12.74 8.76 -1.76
CA GLU A 190 -12.71 7.60 -2.65
C GLU A 190 -12.03 7.95 -3.99
N ASP A 191 -12.42 9.04 -4.64
CA ASP A 191 -11.84 9.52 -5.91
C ASP A 191 -10.33 9.79 -5.81
N GLU A 192 -9.86 10.26 -4.64
CA GLU A 192 -8.44 10.51 -4.40
C GLU A 192 -7.66 9.23 -4.05
N LEU A 193 -8.31 8.25 -3.39
CA LEU A 193 -7.67 7.05 -2.87
C LEU A 193 -7.66 5.88 -3.86
N ALA A 194 -8.76 5.67 -4.58
CA ALA A 194 -8.93 4.52 -5.48
C ALA A 194 -7.88 4.47 -6.61
N PRO A 195 -7.55 5.57 -7.31
CA PRO A 195 -6.50 5.55 -8.35
C PRO A 195 -5.14 5.14 -7.79
N ALA A 196 -4.81 5.57 -6.58
CA ALA A 196 -3.55 5.22 -5.93
C ALA A 196 -3.48 3.71 -5.61
N ILE A 197 -4.56 3.14 -5.08
CA ILE A 197 -4.68 1.70 -4.83
C ILE A 197 -4.55 0.91 -6.15
N VAL A 198 -5.25 1.34 -7.20
CA VAL A 198 -5.21 0.69 -8.52
C VAL A 198 -3.79 0.68 -9.10
N SER A 199 -3.05 1.79 -9.01
CA SER A 199 -1.67 1.87 -9.47
C SER A 199 -0.75 0.91 -8.70
N ILE A 200 -0.88 0.84 -7.36
CA ILE A 200 -0.12 -0.11 -6.52
C ILE A 200 -0.43 -1.57 -6.91
N LEU A 201 -1.70 -1.91 -7.09
CA LEU A 201 -2.11 -3.26 -7.49
C LEU A 201 -1.70 -3.60 -8.93
N ARG A 202 -1.68 -2.62 -9.83
CA ARG A 202 -1.17 -2.78 -11.20
C ARG A 202 0.32 -3.12 -11.16
N HIS A 203 1.12 -2.38 -10.39
CA HIS A 203 2.54 -2.69 -10.20
C HIS A 203 2.74 -4.11 -9.67
N ALA A 204 1.93 -4.53 -8.68
CA ALA A 204 1.95 -5.90 -8.16
C ALA A 204 1.73 -6.95 -9.25
N ARG A 205 0.72 -6.75 -10.10
CA ARG A 205 0.37 -7.67 -11.20
C ARG A 205 1.48 -7.77 -12.25
N LEU A 206 2.10 -6.64 -12.61
CA LEU A 206 3.19 -6.60 -13.59
C LEU A 206 4.45 -7.31 -13.09
N LYS A 207 4.62 -7.45 -11.77
CA LYS A 207 5.77 -8.09 -11.13
C LYS A 207 5.43 -9.45 -10.51
N ALA A 208 4.22 -9.94 -10.71
CA ALA A 208 3.79 -11.23 -10.18
C ALA A 208 4.67 -12.35 -10.76
N PRO A 209 5.06 -13.35 -9.95
CA PRO A 209 5.81 -14.49 -10.47
C PRO A 209 4.94 -15.22 -11.50
N VAL A 210 5.44 -15.33 -12.73
CA VAL A 210 4.78 -16.13 -13.77
C VAL A 210 4.88 -17.59 -13.34
N ARG A 211 3.76 -18.27 -13.15
CA ARG A 211 3.77 -19.73 -13.03
C ARG A 211 4.29 -20.27 -14.37
N GLY A 212 5.48 -20.86 -14.37
CA GLY A 212 5.95 -21.62 -15.51
C GLY A 212 4.85 -22.60 -15.90
N THR A 213 4.34 -22.50 -17.12
CA THR A 213 3.46 -23.51 -17.69
C THR A 213 4.24 -24.81 -17.70
N GLY A 214 3.99 -25.67 -16.71
CA GLY A 214 4.41 -27.06 -16.75
C GLY A 214 3.88 -27.63 -18.05
N ALA A 215 4.79 -28.06 -18.92
CA ALA A 215 4.44 -28.76 -20.13
C ALA A 215 3.58 -29.97 -19.76
N ALA A 216 2.28 -29.89 -20.07
CA ALA A 216 1.46 -31.08 -20.22
C ALA A 216 1.89 -31.70 -21.55
N THR A 217 2.85 -32.62 -21.49
CA THR A 217 3.19 -33.48 -22.62
C THR A 217 2.18 -34.64 -22.63
N PRO A 218 1.42 -34.86 -23.72
CA PRO A 218 0.63 -36.07 -23.90
C PRO A 218 1.51 -37.29 -24.19
#